data_AF-A0A958ISG6-F1
#
_entry.id   AF-A0A958ISG6-F1
#
_cell.length_a   1.000
_cell.length_b   1.000
_cell.length_c   1.000
_cell.angle_alpha   90.00
_cell.angle_beta   90.00
_cell.angle_gamma   90.00
#
_symmetry.space_group_name_H-M   'P 1'
#
loop_
_entity.id
_entity.type
_entity.pdbx_description
1 polymer ?
#
loop_
_entity_poly.entity_id
_entity_poly.type
_entity_poly.pdbx_seq_one_letter_code
_entity_poly.pdbx_strand_id
1 'polypeptide(L)'
;VKLWQLSSGSASALNDLRLQYYPVRDLQFSPDSKYLAIAGQGKQIEIWQMNGSGASRAQTLAHASRSLFTTIFDLAFSGDGQYLAAGGSSSNAQIWKLSGVSGSSASRFASFLPIPPANNDRQTSLKDLTGPSKRSTETVAPTLTIYQPALFYQTKDNQVLIKGKASDDSGIHEVLVNNQEAVLQRSGEFQAEVKLKLGSNSIVVKAVDINSNSAEKTITVLREEKAQIVDVDVEIPAGAQNRPDAVAVVIGNKNYQHGDVPAVEFAQRDAEYIKRYLIKTLGYREANIIYQTDAGKSAFESIFGNAADYKGKLYNYIKPNVSDVFVYYSGHGAPHVESGKSFFVPSDADPQVIHLNGYPVEQLYANLAKLPAKSITVVVDACFSGFSNQGALIKNISPAMLVVENPVMNDEKMWVFSAARNNQVSSWYPEMKHGLFTYFFLKGLQGKADQNQDRAISSGEMRQYLEENVPYMARRLNGRDQNPQAMGRNPGQVLVRLR
;
A
#
# COMPACT_ATOMS: atom_id res chain seq x y z
N VAL A 1 7.62 -45.84 -17.64
CA VAL A 1 6.52 -45.06 -17.01
C VAL A 1 6.14 -45.74 -15.71
N LYS A 2 5.88 -45.00 -14.62
CA LYS A 2 5.41 -45.58 -13.34
C LYS A 2 3.93 -45.30 -13.15
N LEU A 3 3.16 -46.33 -12.87
CA LEU A 3 1.73 -46.21 -12.54
C LEU A 3 1.56 -46.14 -11.02
N TRP A 4 0.76 -45.20 -10.55
CA TRP A 4 0.49 -45.00 -9.13
C TRP A 4 -1.00 -45.07 -8.86
N GLN A 5 -1.38 -45.71 -7.76
CA GLN A 5 -2.71 -45.59 -7.18
C GLN A 5 -2.69 -44.49 -6.13
N LEU A 6 -3.60 -43.53 -6.27
CA LEU A 6 -3.77 -42.44 -5.32
C LEU A 6 -5.03 -42.70 -4.49
N SER A 7 -4.89 -42.60 -3.17
CA SER A 7 -5.99 -42.62 -2.20
C SER A 7 -5.86 -41.37 -1.31
N SER A 8 -6.91 -41.03 -0.56
CA SER A 8 -6.89 -39.86 0.32
C SER A 8 -5.74 -39.95 1.32
N GLY A 9 -4.65 -39.21 1.06
CA GLY A 9 -3.47 -39.12 1.93
C GLY A 9 -2.34 -40.13 1.65
N SER A 10 -2.44 -41.02 0.65
CA SER A 10 -1.32 -41.92 0.31
C SER A 10 -1.25 -42.29 -1.17
N ALA A 11 -0.03 -42.50 -1.67
CA ALA A 11 0.26 -42.94 -3.03
C ALA A 11 1.08 -44.23 -2.99
N SER A 12 0.64 -45.26 -3.72
CA SER A 12 1.39 -46.52 -3.86
C SER A 12 1.70 -46.78 -5.33
N ALA A 13 2.94 -47.19 -5.62
CA ALA A 13 3.34 -47.55 -6.97
C ALA A 13 2.73 -48.92 -7.33
N LEU A 14 1.93 -48.96 -8.38
CA LEU A 14 1.25 -50.17 -8.85
C LEU A 14 2.14 -50.97 -9.80
N ASN A 15 2.67 -50.34 -10.85
CA ASN A 15 3.44 -51.01 -11.90
C ASN A 15 4.52 -50.11 -12.51
N ASP A 16 5.67 -50.69 -12.83
CA ASP A 16 6.68 -50.08 -13.69
C ASP A 16 6.48 -50.57 -15.14
N LEU A 17 5.89 -49.72 -15.99
CA LEU A 17 5.69 -50.01 -17.40
C LEU A 17 7.02 -49.82 -18.13
N ARG A 18 7.71 -50.94 -18.38
CA ARG A 18 8.99 -51.00 -19.10
C ARG A 18 8.74 -51.00 -20.61
N LEU A 19 8.96 -49.84 -21.21
CA LEU A 19 8.92 -49.66 -22.67
C LEU A 19 10.26 -50.08 -23.25
N GLN A 20 10.25 -50.71 -24.43
CA GLN A 20 11.46 -51.37 -24.92
C GLN A 20 12.55 -50.39 -25.34
N TYR A 21 12.26 -49.28 -26.03
CA TYR A 21 13.23 -48.22 -26.31
C TYR A 21 12.49 -46.89 -26.54
N TYR A 22 13.17 -45.76 -26.27
CA TYR A 22 12.84 -44.35 -26.56
C TYR A 22 12.20 -43.47 -25.46
N PRO A 23 12.55 -42.16 -25.40
CA PRO A 23 11.93 -41.20 -24.47
C PRO A 23 10.44 -41.01 -24.76
N VAL A 24 9.64 -41.13 -23.70
CA VAL A 24 8.19 -40.85 -23.72
C VAL A 24 7.98 -39.36 -23.90
N ARG A 25 7.10 -38.99 -24.82
CA ARG A 25 6.69 -37.60 -25.07
C ARG A 25 5.31 -37.32 -24.51
N ASP A 26 4.42 -38.31 -24.59
CA ASP A 26 3.07 -38.17 -24.08
C ASP A 26 2.48 -39.53 -23.63
N LEU A 27 1.53 -39.45 -22.70
CA LEU A 27 0.78 -40.59 -22.16
C LEU A 27 -0.64 -40.16 -21.80
N GLN A 28 -1.64 -40.93 -22.23
CA GLN A 28 -3.04 -40.57 -22.02
C GLN A 28 -3.90 -41.78 -21.67
N PHE A 29 -4.75 -41.63 -20.66
CA PHE A 29 -5.79 -42.61 -20.36
C PHE A 29 -6.97 -42.45 -21.31
N SER A 30 -7.58 -43.57 -21.69
CA SER A 30 -8.91 -43.53 -22.32
C SER A 30 -9.93 -42.93 -21.34
N PRO A 31 -11.02 -42.31 -21.83
CA PRO A 31 -12.04 -41.74 -20.96
C PRO A 31 -12.65 -42.75 -19.98
N ASP A 32 -12.78 -44.01 -20.40
CA ASP A 32 -13.27 -45.11 -19.56
C ASP A 32 -12.19 -45.73 -18.65
N SER A 33 -10.98 -45.18 -18.66
CA SER A 33 -9.80 -45.61 -17.89
C SER A 33 -9.37 -47.06 -18.12
N LYS A 34 -9.91 -47.75 -19.14
CA LYS A 34 -9.55 -49.14 -19.45
C LYS A 34 -8.26 -49.26 -20.24
N TYR A 35 -7.82 -48.18 -20.89
CA TYR A 35 -6.62 -48.16 -21.71
C TYR A 35 -5.71 -46.99 -21.34
N LEU A 36 -4.41 -47.20 -21.50
CA LEU A 36 -3.38 -46.17 -21.43
C LEU A 36 -2.58 -46.22 -22.74
N ALA A 37 -2.61 -45.12 -23.50
CA ALA A 37 -1.77 -44.95 -24.67
C ALA A 37 -0.47 -44.25 -24.28
N ILE A 38 0.65 -44.71 -24.83
CA ILE A 38 1.98 -44.13 -24.58
C ILE A 38 2.68 -43.95 -25.92
N ALA A 39 3.21 -42.75 -26.15
CA ALA A 39 3.95 -42.41 -27.35
C ALA A 39 5.20 -41.57 -27.06
N GLY A 40 6.14 -41.60 -27.98
CA GLY A 40 7.42 -40.93 -27.80
C GLY A 40 8.24 -40.87 -29.07
N GLN A 41 9.55 -40.85 -28.90
CA GLN A 41 10.46 -41.08 -30.02
C GLN A 41 10.30 -42.56 -30.46
N GLY A 42 10.36 -42.84 -31.75
CA GLY A 42 10.03 -44.18 -32.28
C GLY A 42 8.70 -44.23 -33.02
N LYS A 43 8.58 -45.19 -33.94
CA LYS A 43 7.48 -45.25 -34.91
C LYS A 43 6.22 -45.96 -34.39
N GLN A 44 6.06 -46.05 -33.07
CA GLN A 44 5.09 -46.93 -32.43
C GLN A 44 4.34 -46.21 -31.30
N ILE A 45 3.05 -46.55 -31.15
CA ILE A 45 2.22 -46.19 -29.99
C ILE A 45 1.94 -47.49 -29.25
N GLU A 46 2.25 -47.53 -27.95
CA GLU A 46 1.93 -48.68 -27.11
C GLU A 46 0.61 -48.47 -26.39
N ILE A 47 -0.27 -49.49 -26.42
CA ILE A 47 -1.54 -49.49 -25.70
C ILE A 47 -1.48 -50.52 -24.57
N TRP A 48 -1.73 -50.04 -23.36
CA TRP A 48 -1.76 -50.82 -22.14
C TRP A 48 -3.20 -50.97 -21.68
N GLN A 49 -3.63 -52.18 -21.35
CA GLN A 49 -4.93 -52.41 -20.74
C GLN A 49 -4.80 -52.33 -19.23
N MET A 50 -5.72 -51.57 -18.65
CA MET A 50 -5.80 -51.30 -17.23
C MET A 50 -6.81 -52.25 -16.62
N ASN A 51 -6.36 -53.04 -15.66
CA ASN A 51 -7.22 -53.87 -14.81
C ASN A 51 -7.12 -53.29 -13.39
N GLY A 52 -8.18 -53.29 -12.58
CA GLY A 52 -8.23 -52.53 -11.31
C GLY A 52 -7.10 -52.74 -10.28
N SER A 53 -6.20 -53.71 -10.49
CA SER A 53 -5.01 -53.99 -9.67
C SER A 53 -3.66 -53.84 -10.41
N GLY A 54 -3.63 -53.32 -11.64
CA GLY A 54 -2.40 -53.14 -12.42
C GLY A 54 -2.61 -52.90 -13.92
N ALA A 55 -1.52 -52.87 -14.69
CA ALA A 55 -1.58 -52.73 -16.13
C ALA A 55 -0.88 -53.91 -16.82
N SER A 56 -1.56 -54.54 -17.78
CA SER A 56 -0.96 -55.56 -18.65
C SER A 56 -0.84 -55.01 -20.06
N ARG A 57 0.29 -55.29 -20.73
CA ARG A 57 0.49 -54.93 -22.13
C ARG A 57 -0.51 -55.72 -22.97
N ALA A 58 -1.58 -55.07 -23.41
CA ALA A 58 -2.65 -55.74 -24.17
C ALA A 58 -2.25 -55.95 -25.62
N GLN A 59 -1.69 -54.92 -26.26
CA GLN A 59 -1.31 -55.01 -27.66
C GLN A 59 -0.31 -53.90 -28.02
N THR A 60 0.57 -54.18 -28.97
CA THR A 60 1.26 -53.12 -29.70
C THR A 60 0.44 -52.87 -30.94
N LEU A 61 -0.12 -51.66 -31.10
CA LEU A 61 -0.67 -51.26 -32.39
C LEU A 61 0.51 -51.18 -33.36
N ALA A 62 0.63 -52.19 -34.23
CA ALA A 62 1.86 -52.44 -34.99
C ALA A 62 2.12 -51.33 -36.02
N HIS A 63 3.43 -51.07 -36.19
CA HIS A 63 4.11 -50.64 -37.41
C HIS A 63 3.21 -49.92 -38.42
N ALA A 64 3.19 -48.59 -38.37
CA ALA A 64 2.96 -47.87 -39.60
C ALA A 64 4.14 -48.21 -40.53
N SER A 65 3.97 -49.26 -41.33
CA SER A 65 4.85 -49.69 -42.42
C SER A 65 4.93 -48.63 -43.53
N ARG A 66 4.29 -47.48 -43.31
CA ARG A 66 4.43 -46.21 -44.04
C ARG A 66 4.41 -45.00 -43.07
N SER A 67 4.92 -45.15 -41.84
CA SER A 67 4.90 -44.08 -40.83
C SER A 67 5.75 -42.90 -41.26
N LEU A 68 5.09 -41.77 -41.52
CA LEU A 68 5.73 -40.49 -41.79
C LEU A 68 6.27 -39.83 -40.51
N PHE A 69 6.02 -40.40 -39.32
CA PHE A 69 6.52 -39.86 -38.05
C PHE A 69 7.79 -40.56 -37.59
N THR A 70 8.83 -39.79 -37.28
CA THR A 70 10.03 -40.25 -36.55
C THR A 70 9.87 -40.05 -35.04
N THR A 71 9.02 -39.10 -34.63
CA THR A 71 8.64 -38.82 -33.23
C THR A 71 7.17 -38.45 -33.15
N ILE A 72 6.47 -38.96 -32.14
CA ILE A 72 5.10 -38.57 -31.80
C ILE A 72 5.19 -37.62 -30.60
N PHE A 73 4.51 -36.49 -30.69
CA PHE A 73 4.53 -35.45 -29.66
C PHE A 73 3.29 -35.46 -28.77
N ASP A 74 2.13 -35.85 -29.32
CA ASP A 74 0.85 -35.65 -28.64
C ASP A 74 -0.14 -36.77 -28.99
N LEU A 75 -0.97 -37.15 -28.01
CA LEU A 75 -2.01 -38.15 -28.10
C LEU A 75 -3.36 -37.57 -27.62
N ALA A 76 -4.44 -37.93 -28.32
CA ALA A 76 -5.79 -37.54 -27.93
C ALA A 76 -6.80 -38.67 -28.13
N PHE A 77 -7.40 -39.18 -27.06
CA PHE A 77 -8.60 -40.03 -27.16
C PHE A 77 -9.83 -39.17 -27.46
N SER A 78 -10.74 -39.70 -28.29
CA SER A 78 -12.09 -39.14 -28.41
C SER A 78 -12.86 -39.31 -27.09
N GLY A 79 -13.81 -38.41 -26.81
CA GLY A 79 -14.59 -38.45 -25.56
C GLY A 79 -15.41 -39.72 -25.35
N ASP A 80 -15.76 -40.43 -26.44
CA ASP A 80 -16.43 -41.73 -26.41
C ASP A 80 -15.46 -42.93 -26.32
N GLY A 81 -14.15 -42.68 -26.30
CA GLY A 81 -13.10 -43.69 -26.24
C GLY A 81 -12.95 -44.54 -27.51
N GLN A 82 -13.70 -44.27 -28.58
CA GLN A 82 -13.69 -45.06 -29.81
C GLN A 82 -12.54 -44.71 -30.76
N TYR A 83 -11.86 -43.58 -30.56
CA TYR A 83 -10.79 -43.12 -31.44
C TYR A 83 -9.57 -42.66 -30.64
N LEU A 84 -8.40 -42.83 -31.24
CA LEU A 84 -7.14 -42.26 -30.78
C LEU A 84 -6.56 -41.44 -31.92
N ALA A 85 -6.21 -40.18 -31.67
CA ALA A 85 -5.45 -39.33 -32.58
C ALA A 85 -3.99 -39.21 -32.09
N ALA A 86 -3.05 -39.12 -33.03
CA ALA A 86 -1.66 -38.82 -32.73
C ALA A 86 -1.10 -37.76 -33.70
N GLY A 87 -0.37 -36.81 -33.13
CA GLY A 87 0.39 -35.77 -33.84
C GLY A 87 1.88 -35.92 -33.59
N GLY A 88 2.71 -35.67 -34.60
CA GLY A 88 4.15 -35.90 -34.51
C GLY A 88 4.96 -35.08 -35.51
N SER A 89 6.18 -35.53 -35.78
CA SER A 89 7.15 -34.88 -36.67
C SER A 89 6.79 -34.84 -38.17
N SER A 90 5.56 -35.20 -38.54
CA SER A 90 5.09 -35.21 -39.93
C SER A 90 3.97 -34.17 -40.09
N SER A 91 3.75 -33.70 -41.31
CA SER A 91 2.76 -32.65 -41.62
C SER A 91 1.30 -33.08 -41.42
N ASN A 92 1.04 -34.36 -41.14
CA ASN A 92 -0.30 -34.91 -41.00
C ASN A 92 -0.50 -35.45 -39.59
N ALA A 93 -1.73 -35.41 -39.08
CA ALA A 93 -2.14 -36.18 -37.90
C ALA A 93 -2.75 -37.52 -38.35
N GLN A 94 -2.68 -38.55 -37.51
CA GLN A 94 -3.30 -39.84 -37.77
C GLN A 94 -4.35 -40.16 -36.71
N ILE A 95 -5.44 -40.80 -37.13
CA ILE A 95 -6.55 -41.21 -36.25
C ILE A 95 -6.82 -42.70 -36.46
N TRP A 96 -6.94 -43.44 -35.37
CA TRP A 96 -7.29 -44.85 -35.35
C TRP A 96 -8.64 -45.05 -34.68
N LYS A 97 -9.48 -45.91 -35.24
CA LYS A 97 -10.68 -46.41 -34.56
C LYS A 97 -10.32 -47.61 -33.70
N LEU A 98 -10.70 -47.56 -32.43
CA LEU A 98 -10.51 -48.61 -31.45
C LEU A 98 -11.76 -49.52 -31.44
N SER A 99 -11.72 -50.62 -32.20
CA SER A 99 -12.76 -51.65 -32.16
C SER A 99 -12.68 -52.48 -30.88
N GLY A 100 -13.81 -52.61 -30.17
CA GLY A 100 -13.92 -53.27 -28.86
C GLY A 100 -13.28 -54.65 -28.80
N VAL A 101 -12.35 -54.82 -27.86
CA VAL A 101 -11.70 -56.10 -27.59
C VAL A 101 -12.58 -56.90 -26.62
N SER A 102 -13.42 -57.78 -27.15
CA SER A 102 -14.08 -58.83 -26.37
C SER A 102 -13.60 -60.19 -26.86
N GLY A 103 -12.88 -60.93 -26.00
CA GLY A 103 -12.61 -62.36 -26.17
C GLY A 103 -11.39 -62.75 -27.01
N SER A 104 -10.36 -63.26 -26.32
CA SER A 104 -9.35 -64.25 -26.75
C SER A 104 -9.19 -64.54 -28.26
N SER A 105 -8.48 -63.66 -28.96
CA SER A 105 -7.47 -63.94 -30.01
C SER A 105 -7.09 -62.60 -30.64
N ALA A 106 -5.86 -62.46 -31.13
CA ALA A 106 -5.31 -61.20 -31.63
C ALA A 106 -6.10 -60.65 -32.84
N SER A 107 -7.14 -59.86 -32.59
CA SER A 107 -7.84 -59.08 -33.60
C SER A 107 -7.03 -57.83 -33.93
N ARG A 108 -6.59 -57.71 -35.19
CA ARG A 108 -5.96 -56.50 -35.75
C ARG A 108 -7.00 -55.39 -35.84
N PHE A 109 -6.65 -54.18 -35.38
CA PHE A 109 -7.42 -52.98 -35.66
C PHE A 109 -7.41 -52.69 -37.16
N ALA A 110 -8.59 -52.36 -37.70
CA ALA A 110 -8.78 -52.10 -39.13
C ALA A 110 -8.18 -50.76 -39.57
N SER A 111 -7.97 -50.68 -40.89
CA SER A 111 -7.11 -49.79 -41.67
C SER A 111 -7.31 -48.27 -41.55
N PHE A 112 -6.21 -47.57 -41.86
CA PHE A 112 -6.03 -46.14 -42.13
C PHE A 112 -7.17 -45.52 -42.97
N LEU A 113 -7.70 -44.37 -42.53
CA LEU A 113 -8.46 -43.44 -43.37
C LEU A 113 -7.48 -42.35 -43.86
N PRO A 114 -7.14 -42.28 -45.15
CA PRO A 114 -6.36 -41.16 -45.67
C PRO A 114 -7.20 -39.87 -45.59
N ILE A 115 -6.62 -38.81 -45.01
CA ILE A 115 -7.04 -37.45 -45.34
C ILE A 115 -6.27 -37.10 -46.64
N PRO A 116 -6.93 -36.93 -47.80
CA PRO A 116 -6.23 -36.52 -49.01
C PRO A 116 -5.63 -35.11 -48.81
N PRO A 117 -4.45 -34.82 -49.38
CA PRO A 117 -3.91 -33.47 -49.36
C PRO A 117 -4.88 -32.52 -50.07
N ALA A 118 -5.09 -31.36 -49.45
CA ALA A 118 -6.04 -30.35 -49.88
C ALA A 118 -5.87 -30.02 -51.37
N ASN A 119 -6.80 -30.52 -52.19
CA ASN A 119 -7.06 -29.97 -53.51
C ASN A 119 -8.42 -29.30 -53.44
N ASN A 120 -8.43 -28.02 -53.79
CA ASN A 120 -9.61 -27.15 -53.80
C ASN A 120 -10.80 -27.82 -54.53
N ASP A 121 -11.98 -27.65 -53.94
CA ASP A 121 -13.32 -27.68 -54.58
C ASP A 121 -14.37 -28.67 -54.07
N ARG A 122 -14.19 -29.35 -52.92
CA ARG A 122 -15.34 -29.82 -52.13
C ARG A 122 -15.06 -29.76 -50.62
N GLN A 123 -15.65 -28.79 -49.93
CA GLN A 123 -15.75 -28.80 -48.47
C GLN A 123 -16.58 -30.00 -48.03
N THR A 124 -15.94 -31.06 -47.54
CA THR A 124 -16.58 -31.96 -46.57
C THR A 124 -16.60 -31.23 -45.24
N SER A 125 -17.79 -30.75 -44.87
CA SER A 125 -18.03 -30.05 -43.61
C SER A 125 -17.80 -30.99 -42.42
N LEU A 126 -17.26 -30.45 -41.32
CA LEU A 126 -17.08 -31.12 -40.02
C LEU A 126 -18.39 -31.68 -39.40
N LYS A 127 -19.54 -31.51 -40.06
CA LYS A 127 -20.86 -31.98 -39.63
C LYS A 127 -21.09 -33.48 -39.80
N ASP A 128 -20.29 -34.16 -40.62
CA ASP A 128 -20.52 -35.58 -40.94
C ASP A 128 -19.80 -36.56 -39.99
N LEU A 129 -19.08 -36.06 -38.98
CA LEU A 129 -18.47 -36.85 -37.89
C LEU A 129 -19.25 -36.79 -36.56
N THR A 130 -20.30 -35.97 -36.48
CA THR A 130 -21.25 -36.03 -35.38
C THR A 130 -22.41 -36.95 -35.78
N GLY A 131 -22.36 -38.22 -35.35
CA GLY A 131 -23.62 -38.90 -35.04
C GLY A 131 -24.45 -37.99 -34.12
N PRO A 132 -25.80 -38.04 -34.14
CA PRO A 132 -26.63 -37.02 -33.52
C PRO A 132 -26.26 -36.84 -32.05
N SER A 133 -25.43 -35.83 -31.75
CA SER A 133 -25.33 -35.29 -30.42
C SER A 133 -26.69 -34.64 -30.21
N LYS A 134 -27.52 -35.29 -29.40
CA LYS A 134 -28.64 -34.60 -28.79
C LYS A 134 -28.03 -33.38 -28.09
N ARG A 135 -28.06 -32.21 -28.73
CA ARG A 135 -28.04 -30.94 -27.99
C ARG A 135 -29.13 -31.11 -26.94
N SER A 136 -28.73 -31.19 -25.67
CA SER A 136 -29.68 -31.12 -24.58
C SER A 136 -30.47 -29.83 -24.80
N THR A 137 -31.79 -29.94 -24.90
CA THR A 137 -32.70 -28.79 -24.95
C THR A 137 -32.83 -28.16 -23.56
N GLU A 138 -31.75 -28.20 -22.78
CA GLU A 138 -31.71 -27.72 -21.41
C GLU A 138 -31.53 -26.21 -21.45
N THR A 139 -32.56 -25.51 -20.98
CA THR A 139 -32.61 -24.04 -20.89
C THR A 139 -32.45 -23.56 -19.46
N VAL A 140 -31.98 -24.43 -18.55
CA VAL A 140 -31.83 -24.12 -17.13
C VAL A 140 -30.47 -23.45 -16.93
N ALA A 141 -30.43 -22.37 -16.17
CA ALA A 141 -29.19 -21.66 -15.87
C ALA A 141 -28.40 -22.37 -14.77
N PRO A 142 -27.04 -22.30 -14.79
CA PRO A 142 -26.20 -22.92 -13.79
C PRO A 142 -26.45 -22.35 -12.39
N THR A 143 -26.32 -23.18 -11.36
CA THR A 143 -26.32 -22.72 -9.97
C THR A 143 -24.97 -22.11 -9.61
N LEU A 144 -24.98 -20.84 -9.17
CA LEU A 144 -23.78 -20.10 -8.76
C LEU A 144 -23.79 -19.76 -7.26
N THR A 145 -22.80 -20.25 -6.52
CA THR A 145 -22.60 -19.97 -5.09
C THR A 145 -21.25 -19.32 -4.86
N ILE A 146 -21.21 -18.23 -4.09
CA ILE A 146 -19.99 -17.53 -3.70
C ILE A 146 -19.75 -17.82 -2.21
N TYR A 147 -18.58 -18.38 -1.89
CA TYR A 147 -18.17 -18.71 -0.53
C TYR A 147 -17.48 -17.54 0.16
N GLN A 148 -16.65 -16.82 -0.60
CA GLN A 148 -15.97 -15.62 -0.12
C GLN A 148 -15.68 -14.65 -1.27
N PRO A 149 -15.65 -13.34 -0.97
CA PRO A 149 -16.11 -12.75 0.29
C PRO A 149 -17.65 -12.81 0.38
N ALA A 150 -18.21 -12.38 1.51
CA ALA A 150 -19.64 -12.16 1.63
C ALA A 150 -20.12 -11.14 0.56
N LEU A 151 -21.41 -11.19 0.19
CA LEU A 151 -22.00 -10.29 -0.82
C LEU A 151 -21.78 -8.80 -0.50
N PHE A 152 -21.64 -8.47 0.78
CA PHE A 152 -21.16 -7.18 1.28
C PHE A 152 -19.92 -7.42 2.14
N TYR A 153 -18.78 -6.87 1.73
CA TYR A 153 -17.50 -7.08 2.40
C TYR A 153 -16.72 -5.77 2.50
N GLN A 154 -16.08 -5.56 3.66
CA GLN A 154 -15.23 -4.41 3.92
C GLN A 154 -13.78 -4.87 4.08
N THR A 155 -12.84 -4.15 3.47
CA THR A 155 -11.40 -4.46 3.59
C THR A 155 -10.54 -3.21 3.48
N LYS A 156 -9.30 -3.30 3.98
CA LYS A 156 -8.25 -2.30 3.75
C LYS A 156 -7.22 -2.74 2.71
N ASP A 157 -7.30 -4.00 2.28
CA ASP A 157 -6.41 -4.58 1.28
C ASP A 157 -6.75 -4.06 -0.13
N ASN A 158 -5.74 -4.02 -0.99
CA ASN A 158 -5.88 -3.57 -2.37
C ASN A 158 -6.39 -4.65 -3.34
N GLN A 159 -6.66 -5.86 -2.84
CA GLN A 159 -7.18 -6.97 -3.61
C GLN A 159 -8.07 -7.87 -2.75
N VAL A 160 -8.94 -8.65 -3.40
CA VAL A 160 -9.80 -9.63 -2.75
C VAL A 160 -9.83 -10.93 -3.54
N LEU A 161 -9.83 -12.06 -2.83
CA LEU A 161 -9.94 -13.38 -3.41
C LEU A 161 -11.40 -13.83 -3.43
N ILE A 162 -11.95 -13.96 -4.63
CA ILE A 162 -13.28 -14.53 -4.87
C ILE A 162 -13.15 -16.04 -4.94
N LYS A 163 -13.96 -16.77 -4.17
CA LYS A 163 -14.11 -18.23 -4.29
C LYS A 163 -15.57 -18.60 -4.31
N GLY A 164 -15.89 -19.63 -5.08
CA GLY A 164 -17.24 -20.15 -5.14
C GLY A 164 -17.32 -21.49 -5.87
N LYS A 165 -18.55 -21.90 -6.16
CA LYS A 165 -18.85 -23.08 -6.96
C LYS A 165 -19.97 -22.77 -7.95
N ALA A 166 -19.76 -23.17 -9.20
CA ALA A 166 -20.77 -23.22 -10.24
C ALA A 166 -21.13 -24.69 -10.49
N SER A 167 -22.40 -25.01 -10.67
CA SER A 167 -22.88 -26.38 -10.90
C SER A 167 -24.06 -26.38 -11.87
N ASP A 168 -24.03 -27.29 -12.82
CA ASP A 168 -25.09 -27.53 -13.79
C ASP A 168 -25.05 -28.99 -14.23
N ASP A 169 -26.20 -29.58 -14.57
CA ASP A 169 -26.29 -30.98 -14.99
C ASP A 169 -25.61 -31.21 -16.36
N SER A 170 -25.62 -30.19 -17.22
CA SER A 170 -24.88 -30.19 -18.49
C SER A 170 -23.38 -29.93 -18.31
N GLY A 171 -22.98 -29.38 -17.17
CA GLY A 171 -21.61 -28.98 -16.86
C GLY A 171 -21.33 -27.50 -17.12
N ILE A 172 -20.25 -27.00 -16.51
CA ILE A 172 -19.86 -25.58 -16.59
C ILE A 172 -18.82 -25.40 -17.70
N HIS A 173 -19.07 -24.45 -18.60
CA HIS A 173 -18.13 -24.05 -19.63
C HIS A 173 -17.07 -23.10 -19.07
N GLU A 174 -17.50 -22.03 -18.41
CA GLU A 174 -16.62 -21.00 -17.86
C GLU A 174 -17.22 -20.28 -16.66
N VAL A 175 -16.35 -19.65 -15.85
CA VAL A 175 -16.73 -18.68 -14.84
C VAL A 175 -15.91 -17.41 -15.05
N LEU A 176 -16.59 -16.27 -15.15
CA LEU A 176 -16.00 -14.96 -15.35
C LEU A 176 -16.17 -14.11 -14.08
N VAL A 177 -15.10 -13.42 -13.68
CA VAL A 177 -15.10 -12.41 -12.62
C VAL A 177 -14.67 -11.09 -13.23
N ASN A 178 -15.57 -10.10 -13.25
CA ASN A 178 -15.39 -8.84 -13.98
C ASN A 178 -14.96 -9.04 -15.45
N ASN A 179 -15.62 -9.99 -16.13
CA ASN A 179 -15.32 -10.41 -17.51
C ASN A 179 -13.92 -11.00 -17.73
N GLN A 180 -13.21 -11.38 -16.65
CA GLN A 180 -11.95 -12.13 -16.72
C GLN A 180 -12.18 -13.57 -16.27
N GLU A 181 -11.58 -14.52 -16.98
CA GLU A 181 -11.73 -15.94 -16.69
C GLU A 181 -11.15 -16.29 -15.32
N ALA A 182 -11.96 -16.96 -14.49
CA ALA A 182 -11.55 -17.48 -13.19
C ALA A 182 -10.86 -18.83 -13.34
N VAL A 183 -10.01 -19.19 -12.37
CA VAL A 183 -9.46 -20.55 -12.29
C VAL A 183 -10.57 -21.50 -11.90
N LEU A 184 -11.07 -22.30 -12.85
CA LEU A 184 -12.17 -23.25 -12.69
C LEU A 184 -11.66 -24.69 -12.63
N GLN A 185 -12.11 -25.45 -11.62
CA GLN A 185 -11.82 -26.87 -11.45
C GLN A 185 -12.93 -27.73 -12.04
N ARG A 186 -12.63 -28.99 -12.36
CA ARG A 186 -13.62 -29.98 -12.83
C ARG A 186 -14.77 -30.23 -11.84
N SER A 187 -14.55 -29.95 -10.55
CA SER A 187 -15.56 -30.03 -9.50
C SER A 187 -16.58 -28.88 -9.52
N GLY A 188 -16.38 -27.88 -10.39
CA GLY A 188 -17.17 -26.65 -10.44
C GLY A 188 -16.67 -25.56 -9.47
N GLU A 189 -15.67 -25.85 -8.64
CA GLU A 189 -15.05 -24.85 -7.78
C GLU A 189 -14.23 -23.86 -8.59
N PHE A 190 -14.38 -22.57 -8.28
CA PHE A 190 -13.63 -21.51 -8.95
C PHE A 190 -12.99 -20.53 -7.97
N GLN A 191 -11.91 -19.88 -8.42
CA GLN A 191 -11.31 -18.77 -7.70
C GLN A 191 -10.74 -17.70 -8.66
N ALA A 192 -10.81 -16.43 -8.23
CA ALA A 192 -10.21 -15.30 -8.95
C ALA A 192 -9.78 -14.20 -7.96
N GLU A 193 -8.66 -13.55 -8.23
CA GLU A 193 -8.19 -12.41 -7.45
C GLU A 193 -8.53 -11.10 -8.16
N VAL A 194 -9.19 -10.18 -7.44
CA VAL A 194 -9.67 -8.92 -7.99
C VAL A 194 -8.97 -7.75 -7.30
N LYS A 195 -8.31 -6.88 -8.08
CA LYS A 195 -7.77 -5.62 -7.57
C LYS A 195 -8.89 -4.62 -7.28
N LEU A 196 -8.80 -3.95 -6.13
CA LEU A 196 -9.80 -3.03 -5.62
C LEU A 196 -9.33 -1.58 -5.72
N LYS A 197 -10.23 -0.66 -6.11
CA LYS A 197 -10.06 0.79 -5.97
C LYS A 197 -10.50 1.23 -4.56
N LEU A 198 -10.02 2.36 -4.06
CA LEU A 198 -10.56 2.96 -2.83
C LEU A 198 -12.06 3.27 -3.01
N GLY A 199 -12.85 3.06 -1.96
CA GLY A 199 -14.30 3.18 -2.01
C GLY A 199 -15.00 1.90 -2.45
N SER A 200 -16.22 2.05 -2.98
CA SER A 200 -17.08 0.91 -3.34
C SER A 200 -16.65 0.26 -4.66
N ASN A 201 -16.47 -1.06 -4.66
CA ASN A 201 -16.17 -1.88 -5.82
C ASN A 201 -17.32 -2.86 -6.05
N SER A 202 -17.90 -2.84 -7.26
CA SER A 202 -18.90 -3.84 -7.68
C SER A 202 -18.20 -4.92 -8.50
N ILE A 203 -18.27 -6.16 -8.04
CA ILE A 203 -17.62 -7.32 -8.67
C ILE A 203 -18.71 -8.24 -9.20
N VAL A 204 -18.75 -8.47 -10.51
CA VAL A 204 -19.73 -9.36 -11.15
C VAL A 204 -19.08 -10.72 -11.36
N VAL A 205 -19.73 -11.77 -10.85
CA VAL A 205 -19.37 -13.17 -11.07
C VAL A 205 -20.43 -13.80 -11.96
N LYS A 206 -20.03 -14.32 -13.12
CA LYS A 206 -20.89 -14.96 -14.11
C LYS A 206 -20.46 -16.40 -14.33
N ALA A 207 -21.37 -17.35 -14.23
CA ALA A 207 -21.15 -18.72 -14.67
C ALA A 207 -21.92 -18.98 -15.97
N VAL A 208 -21.30 -19.69 -16.91
CA VAL A 208 -21.89 -20.09 -18.19
C VAL A 208 -21.79 -21.60 -18.33
N ASP A 209 -22.89 -22.27 -18.64
CA ASP A 209 -22.93 -23.71 -18.89
C ASP A 209 -22.51 -24.05 -20.33
N ILE A 210 -22.42 -25.34 -20.66
CA ILE A 210 -22.08 -25.80 -22.02
C ILE A 210 -23.15 -25.48 -23.08
N ASN A 211 -24.37 -25.17 -22.65
CA ASN A 211 -25.51 -24.82 -23.49
C ASN A 211 -25.69 -23.31 -23.65
N SER A 212 -24.74 -22.51 -23.12
CA SER A 212 -24.75 -21.04 -23.12
C SER A 212 -25.82 -20.39 -22.23
N ASN A 213 -26.45 -21.12 -21.31
CA ASN A 213 -27.23 -20.50 -20.24
C ASN A 213 -26.27 -19.91 -19.21
N SER A 214 -26.69 -18.84 -18.53
CA SER A 214 -25.81 -18.15 -17.58
C SER A 214 -26.53 -17.68 -16.33
N ALA A 215 -25.78 -17.63 -15.23
CA ALA A 215 -26.20 -17.07 -13.96
C ALA A 215 -25.15 -16.06 -13.47
N GLU A 216 -25.63 -14.96 -12.89
CA GLU A 216 -24.78 -13.87 -12.41
C GLU A 216 -25.06 -13.54 -10.95
N LYS A 217 -24.01 -13.16 -10.22
CA LYS A 217 -24.09 -12.60 -8.88
C LYS A 217 -23.14 -11.41 -8.75
N THR A 218 -23.58 -10.39 -8.02
CA THR A 218 -22.77 -9.20 -7.75
C THR A 218 -22.35 -9.17 -6.28
N ILE A 219 -21.06 -8.94 -6.06
CA ILE A 219 -20.46 -8.71 -4.74
C ILE A 219 -20.11 -7.23 -4.65
N THR A 220 -20.48 -6.59 -3.54
CA THR A 220 -20.04 -5.23 -3.22
C THR A 220 -18.91 -5.28 -2.20
N VAL A 221 -17.74 -4.79 -2.58
CA VAL A 221 -16.57 -4.69 -1.71
C VAL A 221 -16.22 -3.23 -1.47
N LEU A 222 -16.38 -2.77 -0.23
CA LEU A 222 -15.93 -1.44 0.19
C LEU A 222 -14.48 -1.53 0.65
N ARG A 223 -13.58 -0.89 -0.10
CA ARG A 223 -12.19 -0.74 0.30
C ARG A 223 -11.99 0.60 1.01
N GLU A 224 -11.55 0.54 2.25
CA GLU A 224 -11.14 1.70 3.03
C GLU A 224 -9.64 1.98 2.87
N GLU A 225 -9.22 3.21 3.18
CA GLU A 225 -7.79 3.49 3.33
C GLU A 225 -7.22 2.73 4.54
N LYS A 226 -6.06 2.12 4.35
CA LYS A 226 -5.27 1.63 5.48
C LYS A 226 -4.80 2.85 6.27
N ALA A 227 -5.14 2.92 7.55
CA ALA A 227 -4.66 3.99 8.42
C ALA A 227 -3.13 4.01 8.38
N GLN A 228 -2.56 5.08 7.85
CA GLN A 228 -1.13 5.29 7.85
C GLN A 228 -0.67 5.52 9.28
N ILE A 229 0.13 4.59 9.81
CA ILE A 229 0.76 4.75 11.11
C ILE A 229 1.94 5.70 10.91
N VAL A 230 1.83 6.89 11.51
CA VAL A 230 2.93 7.84 11.61
C VAL A 230 3.71 7.46 12.88
N ASP A 231 5.01 7.23 12.74
CA ASP A 231 5.84 6.66 13.80
C ASP A 231 6.04 7.61 15.00
N VAL A 232 6.08 8.93 14.79
CA VAL A 232 6.15 9.94 15.85
C VAL A 232 4.86 10.07 16.65
N ASP A 233 3.75 9.55 16.12
CA ASP A 233 2.42 9.63 16.73
C ASP A 233 2.11 8.47 17.65
N VAL A 234 2.75 7.33 17.37
CA VAL A 234 2.68 6.12 18.17
C VAL A 234 3.90 6.04 19.08
N GLU A 235 3.80 5.24 20.15
CA GLU A 235 4.93 4.96 21.03
C GLU A 235 5.63 6.21 21.62
N ILE A 236 4.91 7.33 21.76
CA ILE A 236 5.41 8.56 22.39
C ILE A 236 6.10 8.18 23.72
N PRO A 237 7.40 8.44 23.91
CA PRO A 237 8.15 7.90 25.03
C PRO A 237 7.72 8.56 26.35
N ALA A 238 7.78 7.79 27.43
CA ALA A 238 7.56 8.33 28.76
C ALA A 238 8.83 9.04 29.27
N GLY A 239 8.66 10.23 29.85
CA GLY A 239 9.75 10.94 30.50
C GLY A 239 10.12 10.37 31.86
N ALA A 240 11.41 10.38 32.20
CA ALA A 240 11.89 10.06 33.54
C ALA A 240 11.52 11.15 34.57
N GLN A 241 11.18 12.36 34.10
CA GLN A 241 10.90 13.51 34.95
C GLN A 241 9.40 13.83 35.00
N ASN A 242 8.94 14.28 36.16
CA ASN A 242 7.64 14.91 36.35
C ASN A 242 7.88 16.40 36.60
N ARG A 243 7.32 17.28 35.75
CA ARG A 243 7.53 18.73 35.80
C ARG A 243 6.20 19.44 36.05
N PRO A 244 5.60 19.28 37.24
CA PRO A 244 4.25 19.76 37.50
C PRO A 244 4.15 21.29 37.48
N ASP A 245 5.24 22.03 37.64
CA ASP A 245 5.24 23.49 37.60
C ASP A 245 5.70 24.06 36.26
N ALA A 246 6.00 23.21 35.28
CA ALA A 246 6.29 23.68 33.93
C ALA A 246 5.01 24.17 33.23
N VAL A 247 5.17 25.17 32.39
CA VAL A 247 4.08 25.88 31.71
C VAL A 247 4.36 25.86 30.22
N ALA A 248 3.33 25.63 29.40
CA ALA A 248 3.48 25.67 27.96
C ALA A 248 2.44 26.56 27.28
N VAL A 249 2.83 27.13 26.15
CA VAL A 249 1.93 27.70 25.15
C VAL A 249 2.11 26.90 23.86
N VAL A 250 1.02 26.41 23.29
CA VAL A 250 1.03 25.62 22.06
C VAL A 250 -0.02 26.18 21.12
N ILE A 251 0.42 26.74 19.99
CA ILE A 251 -0.43 27.38 18.99
C ILE A 251 -0.27 26.68 17.65
N GLY A 252 -1.38 26.24 17.06
CA GLY A 252 -1.43 25.69 15.70
C GLY A 252 -2.44 26.44 14.84
N ASN A 253 -1.96 27.33 13.96
CA ASN A 253 -2.80 28.12 13.05
C ASN A 253 -2.84 27.46 11.66
N LYS A 254 -3.91 26.70 11.40
CA LYS A 254 -4.20 26.07 10.11
C LYS A 254 -5.10 26.94 9.25
N ASN A 255 -6.23 27.38 9.80
CA ASN A 255 -7.25 28.11 9.04
C ASN A 255 -7.14 29.60 9.32
N TYR A 256 -7.19 30.39 8.24
CA TYR A 256 -7.10 31.84 8.28
C TYR A 256 -8.39 32.42 7.70
N GLN A 257 -8.88 33.49 8.32
CA GLN A 257 -10.13 34.14 7.93
C GLN A 257 -9.98 34.89 6.61
N HIS A 258 -8.78 35.44 6.36
CA HIS A 258 -8.50 36.18 5.14
C HIS A 258 -8.21 35.24 3.98
N GLY A 259 -8.97 35.34 2.89
CA GLY A 259 -8.92 34.39 1.76
C GLY A 259 -7.59 34.36 0.98
N ASP A 260 -6.76 35.39 1.09
CA ASP A 260 -5.40 35.41 0.51
C ASP A 260 -4.39 34.60 1.35
N VAL A 261 -4.73 34.17 2.56
CA VAL A 261 -3.82 33.40 3.41
C VAL A 261 -4.13 31.90 3.26
N PRO A 262 -3.24 31.10 2.64
CA PRO A 262 -3.47 29.69 2.43
C PRO A 262 -3.51 28.92 3.76
N ALA A 263 -4.20 27.78 3.77
CA ALA A 263 -4.22 26.93 4.96
C ALA A 263 -2.85 26.28 5.22
N VAL A 264 -2.50 26.10 6.51
CA VAL A 264 -1.31 25.35 6.92
C VAL A 264 -1.71 23.93 7.32
N GLU A 265 -1.66 23.01 6.35
CA GLU A 265 -2.34 21.70 6.40
C GLU A 265 -2.18 20.94 7.72
N PHE A 266 -0.95 20.93 8.28
CA PHE A 266 -0.61 20.13 9.46
C PHE A 266 -0.50 20.91 10.78
N ALA A 267 -0.69 22.24 10.79
CA ALA A 267 -0.39 23.07 11.96
C ALA A 267 -1.13 22.67 13.25
N GLN A 268 -2.42 22.35 13.14
CA GLN A 268 -3.22 21.91 14.30
C GLN A 268 -2.80 20.51 14.79
N ARG A 269 -2.43 19.62 13.86
CA ARG A 269 -1.96 18.27 14.20
C ARG A 269 -0.59 18.33 14.86
N ASP A 270 0.31 19.14 14.31
CA ASP A 270 1.61 19.43 14.89
C ASP A 270 1.48 19.91 16.35
N ALA A 271 0.62 20.91 16.57
CA ALA A 271 0.31 21.43 17.90
C ALA A 271 -0.25 20.35 18.85
N GLU A 272 -1.19 19.53 18.38
CA GLU A 272 -1.78 18.42 19.16
C GLU A 272 -0.71 17.40 19.59
N TYR A 273 0.20 17.01 18.71
CA TYR A 273 1.26 16.05 19.07
C TYR A 273 2.33 16.66 19.95
N ILE A 274 2.70 17.92 19.75
CA ILE A 274 3.56 18.63 20.71
C ILE A 274 2.94 18.65 22.10
N LYS A 275 1.64 18.94 22.23
CA LYS A 275 0.91 18.85 23.51
C LYS A 275 1.02 17.47 24.14
N ARG A 276 0.87 16.39 23.36
CA ARG A 276 1.01 15.01 23.85
C ARG A 276 2.41 14.69 24.35
N TYR A 277 3.46 15.12 23.64
CA TYR A 277 4.84 14.97 24.09
C TYR A 277 5.14 15.80 25.34
N LEU A 278 4.60 17.02 25.45
CA LEU A 278 4.74 17.82 26.65
C LEU A 278 4.21 17.09 27.89
N ILE A 279 3.04 16.44 27.76
CA ILE A 279 2.42 15.68 28.85
C ILE A 279 3.20 14.38 29.13
N LYS A 280 3.37 13.53 28.11
CA LYS A 280 3.87 12.16 28.30
C LYS A 280 5.39 12.09 28.44
N THR A 281 6.10 12.89 27.65
CA THR A 281 7.56 12.85 27.53
C THR A 281 8.22 13.89 28.43
N LEU A 282 7.69 15.11 28.53
CA LEU A 282 8.28 16.16 29.37
C LEU A 282 7.65 16.25 30.77
N GLY A 283 6.54 15.56 31.02
CA GLY A 283 5.90 15.47 32.33
C GLY A 283 5.15 16.73 32.75
N TYR A 284 4.62 17.51 31.79
CA TYR A 284 3.86 18.73 32.05
C TYR A 284 2.44 18.37 32.48
N ARG A 285 1.86 19.14 33.41
CA ARG A 285 0.42 19.05 33.71
C ARG A 285 -0.37 19.64 32.56
N GLU A 286 -1.38 18.92 32.07
CA GLU A 286 -2.24 19.41 30.99
C GLU A 286 -2.88 20.77 31.31
N ALA A 287 -3.28 21.00 32.57
CA ALA A 287 -3.83 22.26 33.03
C ALA A 287 -2.87 23.47 32.92
N ASN A 288 -1.56 23.22 32.78
CA ASN A 288 -0.55 24.27 32.58
C ASN A 288 -0.24 24.51 31.10
N ILE A 289 -0.93 23.85 30.17
CA ILE A 289 -0.73 24.00 28.73
C ILE A 289 -1.82 24.93 28.18
N ILE A 290 -1.42 26.15 27.82
CA ILE A 290 -2.25 27.09 27.08
C ILE A 290 -2.26 26.64 25.61
N TYR A 291 -3.27 25.86 25.24
CA TYR A 291 -3.45 25.31 23.90
C TYR A 291 -4.42 26.18 23.09
N GLN A 292 -4.03 26.57 21.88
CA GLN A 292 -4.87 27.33 20.95
C GLN A 292 -4.73 26.80 19.53
N THR A 293 -5.85 26.79 18.81
CA THR A 293 -5.89 26.53 17.36
C THR A 293 -6.48 27.74 16.66
N ASP A 294 -5.90 28.11 15.52
CA ASP A 294 -6.33 29.27 14.73
C ASP A 294 -6.46 30.54 15.61
N ALA A 295 -5.42 30.82 16.40
CA ALA A 295 -5.34 31.94 17.30
C ALA A 295 -5.27 33.28 16.54
N GLY A 296 -6.23 34.17 16.84
CA GLY A 296 -6.25 35.55 16.35
C GLY A 296 -5.33 36.49 17.15
N LYS A 297 -5.21 37.74 16.69
CA LYS A 297 -4.25 38.73 17.25
C LYS A 297 -4.49 39.00 18.74
N SER A 298 -5.74 39.11 19.15
CA SER A 298 -6.11 39.29 20.56
C SER A 298 -5.67 38.10 21.43
N ALA A 299 -5.74 36.87 20.91
CA ALA A 299 -5.28 35.70 21.63
C ALA A 299 -3.76 35.75 21.87
N PHE A 300 -2.97 36.09 20.85
CA PHE A 300 -1.52 36.28 21.00
C PHE A 300 -1.18 37.31 22.09
N GLU A 301 -1.80 38.48 22.04
CA GLU A 301 -1.53 39.54 23.03
C GLU A 301 -2.01 39.18 24.43
N SER A 302 -3.15 38.49 24.55
CA SER A 302 -3.65 38.02 25.84
C SER A 302 -2.72 36.98 26.48
N ILE A 303 -1.99 36.20 25.67
CA ILE A 303 -1.11 35.13 26.14
C ILE A 303 0.28 35.65 26.46
N PHE A 304 0.88 36.38 25.52
CA PHE A 304 2.29 36.80 25.57
C PHE A 304 2.49 38.26 25.99
N GLY A 305 1.40 39.02 26.16
CA GLY A 305 1.46 40.47 26.30
C GLY A 305 1.66 41.19 24.97
N ASN A 306 1.85 42.51 25.05
CA ASN A 306 2.16 43.36 23.91
C ASN A 306 3.43 44.20 24.18
N ALA A 307 3.70 45.22 23.36
CA ALA A 307 4.87 46.08 23.53
C ALA A 307 4.83 46.91 24.84
N ALA A 308 3.64 47.25 25.33
CA ALA A 308 3.45 48.05 26.54
C ALA A 308 3.52 47.20 27.82
N ASP A 309 2.96 45.98 27.79
CA ASP A 309 2.97 45.07 28.94
C ASP A 309 3.17 43.62 28.51
N TYR A 310 4.22 42.99 29.06
CA TYR A 310 4.56 41.58 28.80
C TYR A 310 3.77 40.59 29.66
N LYS A 311 3.01 41.07 30.66
CA LYS A 311 2.33 40.23 31.66
C LYS A 311 1.00 39.65 31.16
N GLY A 312 1.07 38.84 30.11
CA GLY A 312 -0.07 38.06 29.62
C GLY A 312 -0.41 36.84 30.49
N LYS A 313 -1.30 35.99 29.98
CA LYS A 313 -1.71 34.73 30.64
C LYS A 313 -0.52 33.81 30.94
N LEU A 314 0.48 33.76 30.06
CA LEU A 314 1.69 32.98 30.29
C LEU A 314 2.42 33.43 31.56
N TYR A 315 2.59 34.75 31.76
CA TYR A 315 3.20 35.29 32.97
C TYR A 315 2.48 34.84 34.24
N ASN A 316 1.15 34.86 34.23
CA ASN A 316 0.33 34.48 35.38
C ASN A 316 0.44 33.01 35.78
N TYR A 317 0.86 32.12 34.86
CA TYR A 317 0.99 30.69 35.12
C TYR A 317 2.36 30.32 35.69
N ILE A 318 3.35 31.21 35.57
CA ILE A 318 4.75 30.93 35.93
C ILE A 318 4.96 31.12 37.43
N LYS A 319 5.56 30.11 38.06
CA LYS A 319 6.19 30.23 39.38
C LYS A 319 7.61 30.79 39.22
N PRO A 320 7.93 31.97 39.80
CA PRO A 320 9.22 32.62 39.64
C PRO A 320 10.41 31.70 39.93
N ASN A 321 11.35 31.59 38.97
CA ASN A 321 12.57 30.78 39.01
C ASN A 321 12.36 29.26 39.22
N VAL A 322 11.12 28.78 39.12
CA VAL A 322 10.77 27.36 39.25
C VAL A 322 10.28 26.79 37.92
N SER A 323 9.37 27.49 37.25
CA SER A 323 8.74 27.00 36.02
C SER A 323 9.71 26.97 34.85
N ASP A 324 9.81 25.80 34.21
CA ASP A 324 10.29 25.69 32.83
C ASP A 324 9.16 26.13 31.89
N VAL A 325 9.48 26.95 30.89
CA VAL A 325 8.51 27.47 29.90
C VAL A 325 8.78 26.85 28.53
N PHE A 326 7.73 26.34 27.89
CA PHE A 326 7.79 25.84 26.52
C PHE A 326 6.80 26.60 25.62
N VAL A 327 7.27 27.17 24.52
CA VAL A 327 6.42 27.86 23.55
C VAL A 327 6.54 27.15 22.21
N TYR A 328 5.40 26.73 21.66
CA TYR A 328 5.30 26.14 20.34
C TYR A 328 4.37 26.95 19.45
N TYR A 329 4.81 27.22 18.23
CA TYR A 329 3.99 27.80 17.18
C TYR A 329 4.17 27.05 15.87
N SER A 330 3.06 26.64 15.26
CA SER A 330 3.00 26.20 13.86
C SER A 330 1.97 27.05 13.10
N GLY A 331 2.38 27.60 11.96
CA GLY A 331 1.54 28.49 11.16
C GLY A 331 2.36 29.36 10.21
N HIS A 332 1.76 30.42 9.69
CA HIS A 332 2.45 31.36 8.82
C HIS A 332 3.27 32.38 9.61
N GLY A 333 4.39 32.76 9.03
CA GLY A 333 5.08 34.00 9.34
C GLY A 333 5.09 34.89 8.09
N ALA A 334 5.23 36.18 8.29
CA ALA A 334 5.29 37.14 7.20
C ALA A 334 6.30 38.24 7.51
N PRO A 335 7.15 38.62 6.54
CA PRO A 335 8.01 39.78 6.66
C PRO A 335 7.23 41.05 6.32
N HIS A 336 7.59 42.15 6.98
CA HIS A 336 7.22 43.48 6.54
C HIS A 336 8.45 44.15 5.92
N VAL A 337 8.39 44.43 4.63
CA VAL A 337 9.55 44.88 3.83
C VAL A 337 10.08 46.23 4.30
N GLU A 338 9.20 47.21 4.50
CA GLU A 338 9.62 48.58 4.84
C GLU A 338 10.33 48.65 6.19
N SER A 339 9.82 47.92 7.18
CA SER A 339 10.41 47.93 8.53
C SER A 339 11.49 46.87 8.72
N GLY A 340 11.66 45.93 7.78
CA GLY A 340 12.55 44.78 7.94
C GLY A 340 12.20 43.89 9.14
N LYS A 341 10.93 43.86 9.58
CA LYS A 341 10.49 43.08 10.76
C LYS A 341 9.73 41.84 10.34
N SER A 342 9.82 40.80 11.17
CA SER A 342 9.07 39.55 10.99
C SER A 342 7.92 39.45 11.98
N PHE A 343 6.79 38.91 11.51
CA PHE A 343 5.58 38.75 12.29
C PHE A 343 5.11 37.31 12.20
N PHE A 344 4.63 36.78 13.33
CA PHE A 344 3.67 35.68 13.28
C PHE A 344 2.38 36.21 12.66
N VAL A 345 1.70 35.38 11.88
CA VAL A 345 0.41 35.71 11.24
C VAL A 345 -0.71 35.11 12.09
N PRO A 346 -1.44 35.92 12.88
CA PRO A 346 -2.68 35.48 13.49
C PRO A 346 -3.72 34.99 12.47
N SER A 347 -4.65 34.15 12.90
CA SER A 347 -5.69 33.60 12.01
C SER A 347 -6.63 34.65 11.42
N ASP A 348 -6.76 35.80 12.08
CA ASP A 348 -7.58 36.95 11.68
C ASP A 348 -6.76 38.07 10.99
N ALA A 349 -5.47 37.84 10.73
CA ALA A 349 -4.61 38.85 10.12
C ALA A 349 -4.76 38.92 8.60
N ASP A 350 -4.76 40.15 8.09
CA ASP A 350 -4.54 40.48 6.68
C ASP A 350 -3.03 40.60 6.41
N PRO A 351 -2.45 39.76 5.53
CA PRO A 351 -1.03 39.74 5.24
C PRO A 351 -0.52 41.02 4.57
N GLN A 352 -1.39 41.84 3.95
CA GLN A 352 -0.98 43.08 3.28
C GLN A 352 -0.66 44.21 4.27
N VAL A 353 -1.29 44.19 5.45
CA VAL A 353 -1.08 45.17 6.53
C VAL A 353 -0.53 44.49 7.79
N ILE A 354 0.34 43.49 7.60
CA ILE A 354 0.87 42.65 8.69
C ILE A 354 1.57 43.46 9.80
N HIS A 355 2.12 44.63 9.48
CA HIS A 355 2.72 45.51 10.48
C HIS A 355 1.73 46.06 11.51
N LEU A 356 0.42 46.07 11.19
CA LEU A 356 -0.66 46.53 12.08
C LEU A 356 -1.31 45.39 12.86
N ASN A 357 -1.57 44.26 12.20
CA ASN A 357 -2.37 43.16 12.76
C ASN A 357 -1.57 41.87 13.04
N GLY A 358 -0.30 41.80 12.65
CA GLY A 358 0.61 40.71 12.97
C GLY A 358 1.11 40.77 14.41
N TYR A 359 1.66 39.67 14.91
CA TYR A 359 2.36 39.64 16.21
C TYR A 359 3.88 39.65 15.99
N PRO A 360 4.61 40.72 16.37
CA PRO A 360 6.03 40.83 16.05
C PRO A 360 6.87 39.73 16.71
N VAL A 361 7.76 39.09 15.96
CA VAL A 361 8.64 38.03 16.46
C VAL A 361 9.61 38.56 17.51
N GLU A 362 10.20 39.73 17.27
CA GLU A 362 11.08 40.41 18.22
C GLU A 362 10.37 40.71 19.55
N GLN A 363 9.10 41.11 19.48
CA GLN A 363 8.28 41.36 20.67
C GLN A 363 8.05 40.08 21.47
N LEU A 364 7.79 38.94 20.80
CA LEU A 364 7.70 37.65 21.49
C LEU A 364 8.97 37.42 22.32
N TYR A 365 10.14 37.46 21.68
CA TYR A 365 11.40 37.17 22.37
C TYR A 365 11.71 38.18 23.47
N ALA A 366 11.46 39.47 23.25
CA ALA A 366 11.65 40.50 24.26
C ALA A 366 10.71 40.33 25.47
N ASN A 367 9.48 39.89 25.26
CA ASN A 367 8.53 39.62 26.34
C ASN A 367 8.89 38.32 27.09
N LEU A 368 9.31 37.27 26.38
CA LEU A 368 9.74 36.01 26.99
C LEU A 368 10.99 36.21 27.86
N ALA A 369 11.98 37.00 27.42
CA ALA A 369 13.19 37.29 28.19
C ALA A 369 12.92 38.03 29.52
N LYS A 370 11.77 38.71 29.65
CA LYS A 370 11.35 39.38 30.90
C LYS A 370 10.65 38.44 31.89
N LEU A 371 10.28 37.23 31.47
CA LEU A 371 9.56 36.30 32.34
C LEU A 371 10.47 35.80 33.46
N PRO A 372 9.95 35.64 34.69
CA PRO A 372 10.72 35.08 35.80
C PRO A 372 10.77 33.54 35.69
N ALA A 373 11.04 32.99 34.51
CA ALA A 373 11.14 31.55 34.28
C ALA A 373 12.52 31.01 34.70
N LYS A 374 12.56 29.72 35.03
CA LYS A 374 13.82 28.98 35.24
C LYS A 374 14.54 28.76 33.90
N SER A 375 13.80 28.31 32.89
CA SER A 375 14.29 28.08 31.53
C SER A 375 13.16 28.33 30.53
N ILE A 376 13.51 28.68 29.29
CA ILE A 376 12.57 28.95 28.21
C ILE A 376 13.02 28.18 26.97
N THR A 377 12.12 27.40 26.38
CA THR A 377 12.33 26.75 25.08
C THR A 377 11.25 27.19 24.12
N VAL A 378 11.64 27.75 22.98
CA VAL A 378 10.73 28.20 21.93
C VAL A 378 10.96 27.33 20.71
N VAL A 379 9.89 26.83 20.11
CA VAL A 379 9.91 25.97 18.93
C VAL A 379 8.94 26.55 17.90
N VAL A 380 9.46 26.93 16.74
CA VAL A 380 8.72 27.66 15.72
C VAL A 380 8.78 26.90 14.39
N ASP A 381 7.64 26.40 13.94
CA ASP A 381 7.46 25.84 12.60
C ASP A 381 6.70 26.84 11.71
N ALA A 382 7.43 27.87 11.25
CA ALA A 382 6.89 28.92 10.40
C ALA A 382 7.95 29.44 9.40
N CYS A 383 7.47 29.93 8.26
CA CYS A 383 8.32 30.60 7.26
C CYS A 383 8.24 32.11 7.50
N PHE A 384 9.35 32.83 7.48
CA PHE A 384 9.35 34.31 7.52
C PHE A 384 9.82 34.95 6.20
N SER A 385 9.98 34.14 5.15
CA SER A 385 10.47 34.56 3.84
C SER A 385 9.45 35.30 2.98
N GLY A 386 8.18 35.35 3.38
CA GLY A 386 7.06 35.88 2.59
C GLY A 386 6.49 34.87 1.58
N PHE A 387 6.97 33.63 1.59
CA PHE A 387 6.49 32.53 0.75
C PHE A 387 6.00 31.35 1.59
N SER A 388 4.95 30.69 1.11
CA SER A 388 4.38 29.46 1.65
C SER A 388 4.53 28.30 0.67
N ASN A 389 4.20 27.08 1.10
CA ASN A 389 4.13 25.90 0.22
C ASN A 389 3.09 26.03 -0.90
N GLN A 390 2.13 26.95 -0.76
CA GLN A 390 1.08 27.20 -1.75
C GLN A 390 1.30 28.51 -2.54
N GLY A 391 2.48 29.14 -2.42
CA GLY A 391 2.82 30.37 -3.14
C GLY A 391 3.13 31.55 -2.21
N ALA A 392 3.30 32.75 -2.80
CA ALA A 392 3.65 33.96 -2.06
C ALA A 392 2.51 34.39 -1.12
N LEU A 393 2.83 34.62 0.15
CA LEU A 393 1.90 35.17 1.16
C LEU A 393 1.67 36.67 0.95
N ILE A 394 2.66 37.36 0.38
CA ILE A 394 2.55 38.76 -0.01
C ILE A 394 2.94 38.87 -1.48
N LYS A 395 2.02 39.43 -2.29
CA LYS A 395 2.17 39.54 -3.74
C LYS A 395 3.23 40.62 -4.08
N ASN A 396 4.09 40.36 -5.07
CA ASN A 396 5.05 41.31 -5.66
C ASN A 396 6.25 41.76 -4.79
N ILE A 397 6.74 40.91 -3.87
CA ILE A 397 7.96 41.20 -3.10
C ILE A 397 9.14 40.37 -3.61
N SER A 398 10.25 41.06 -3.93
CA SER A 398 11.56 40.42 -4.14
C SER A 398 12.11 39.93 -2.78
N PRO A 399 12.72 38.73 -2.70
CA PRO A 399 13.24 38.19 -1.45
C PRO A 399 14.43 39.02 -0.95
N ALA A 400 14.14 40.10 -0.21
CA ALA A 400 15.14 40.93 0.42
C ALA A 400 15.60 40.25 1.73
N MET A 401 16.92 40.25 1.95
CA MET A 401 17.56 39.64 3.11
C MET A 401 17.07 40.30 4.42
N LEU A 402 16.32 39.56 5.22
CA LEU A 402 15.99 39.94 6.58
C LEU A 402 17.05 39.40 7.53
N VAL A 403 17.72 40.30 8.25
CA VAL A 403 18.54 39.98 9.41
C VAL A 403 17.68 40.26 10.63
N VAL A 404 17.23 39.22 11.31
CA VAL A 404 16.61 39.37 12.63
C VAL A 404 17.75 39.65 13.61
N GLU A 405 17.89 40.89 14.08
CA GLU A 405 18.68 41.16 15.29
C GLU A 405 18.05 40.36 16.42
N ASN A 406 18.78 39.37 16.94
CA ASN A 406 18.18 38.37 17.81
C ASN A 406 18.52 38.62 19.29
N PRO A 407 17.62 39.24 20.09
CA PRO A 407 17.83 39.42 21.53
C PRO A 407 17.99 38.09 22.29
N VAL A 408 17.63 36.95 21.67
CA VAL A 408 17.81 35.60 22.23
C VAL A 408 19.27 35.31 22.57
N MET A 409 20.24 35.86 21.82
CA MET A 409 21.66 35.61 22.06
C MET A 409 22.18 36.23 23.36
N ASN A 410 21.38 37.04 24.06
CA ASN A 410 21.75 37.69 25.31
C ASN A 410 21.12 37.06 26.57
N ASP A 411 20.27 36.05 26.42
CA ASP A 411 19.61 35.37 27.55
C ASP A 411 20.14 33.93 27.70
N GLU A 412 20.76 33.64 28.84
CA GLU A 412 21.31 32.31 29.16
C GLU A 412 20.23 31.25 29.41
N LYS A 413 18.97 31.66 29.63
CA LYS A 413 17.86 30.78 29.97
C LYS A 413 17.04 30.34 28.76
N MET A 414 17.22 30.98 27.60
CA MET A 414 16.34 30.81 26.44
C MET A 414 17.02 30.04 25.30
N TRP A 415 16.30 29.03 24.81
CA TRP A 415 16.59 28.33 23.56
C TRP A 415 15.49 28.56 22.54
N VAL A 416 15.87 28.77 21.29
CA VAL A 416 14.94 28.89 20.17
C VAL A 416 15.31 27.90 19.07
N PHE A 417 14.37 27.04 18.69
CA PHE A 417 14.45 26.13 17.55
C PHE A 417 13.45 26.59 16.49
N SER A 418 13.91 26.89 15.27
CA SER A 418 13.08 27.38 14.18
C SER A 418 13.29 26.54 12.91
N ALA A 419 12.22 26.33 12.15
CA ALA A 419 12.21 25.49 10.97
C ALA A 419 13.10 25.98 9.82
N ALA A 420 13.39 27.29 9.72
CA ALA A 420 14.08 27.87 8.58
C ALA A 420 14.86 29.14 8.94
N ARG A 421 15.98 29.38 8.25
CA ARG A 421 16.68 30.67 8.26
C ARG A 421 15.97 31.66 7.33
N ASN A 422 15.85 32.91 7.78
CA ASN A 422 15.58 34.20 7.09
C ASN A 422 14.78 34.19 5.76
N ASN A 423 15.18 33.42 4.75
CA ASN A 423 14.59 33.39 3.40
C ASN A 423 14.10 32.00 2.93
N GLN A 424 14.18 30.96 3.76
CA GLN A 424 13.76 29.60 3.42
C GLN A 424 12.30 29.31 3.79
N VAL A 425 11.68 28.43 3.00
CA VAL A 425 10.29 27.99 3.23
C VAL A 425 10.31 26.71 4.07
N SER A 426 9.59 26.71 5.19
CA SER A 426 9.27 25.50 5.95
C SER A 426 8.42 24.56 5.11
N SER A 427 8.86 23.31 5.03
CA SER A 427 8.27 22.28 4.20
C SER A 427 7.29 21.44 4.99
N TRP A 428 6.26 20.95 4.32
CA TRP A 428 5.42 19.88 4.85
C TRP A 428 6.07 18.52 4.58
N TYR A 429 5.73 17.52 5.39
CA TYR A 429 6.04 16.12 5.16
C TYR A 429 4.73 15.32 5.01
N PRO A 430 4.12 15.30 3.80
CA PRO A 430 2.78 14.78 3.60
C PRO A 430 2.59 13.33 4.03
N GLU A 431 3.58 12.47 3.74
CA GLU A 431 3.55 11.07 4.17
C GLU A 431 3.54 10.92 5.68
N MET A 432 4.22 11.80 6.41
CA MET A 432 4.23 11.77 7.88
C MET A 432 3.13 12.62 8.49
N LYS A 433 2.32 13.32 7.67
CA LYS A 433 1.22 14.19 8.10
C LYS A 433 1.64 15.25 9.12
N HIS A 434 2.85 15.79 8.99
CA HIS A 434 3.42 16.80 9.89
C HIS A 434 4.15 17.89 9.11
N GLY A 435 4.38 19.04 9.75
CA GLY A 435 5.47 19.94 9.35
C GLY A 435 6.80 19.17 9.35
N LEU A 436 7.65 19.36 8.34
CA LEU A 436 8.91 18.61 8.22
C LEU A 436 9.79 18.82 9.46
N PHE A 437 9.90 20.07 9.90
CA PHE A 437 10.65 20.42 11.09
C PHE A 437 10.02 19.82 12.35
N THR A 438 8.70 19.98 12.53
CA THR A 438 7.99 19.39 13.68
C THR A 438 8.15 17.88 13.74
N TYR A 439 8.03 17.17 12.61
CA TYR A 439 8.26 15.72 12.55
C TYR A 439 9.64 15.35 13.10
N PHE A 440 10.70 15.99 12.61
CA PHE A 440 12.05 15.71 13.11
C PHE A 440 12.24 16.16 14.56
N PHE A 441 11.64 17.26 14.99
CA PHE A 441 11.69 17.67 16.39
C PHE A 441 11.09 16.60 17.32
N LEU A 442 9.90 16.08 16.98
CA LEU A 442 9.26 14.97 17.70
C LEU A 442 10.10 13.69 17.63
N LYS A 443 10.67 13.38 16.46
CA LYS A 443 11.55 12.21 16.27
C LYS A 443 12.81 12.30 17.12
N GLY A 444 13.37 13.51 17.25
CA GLY A 444 14.47 13.81 18.16
C GLY A 444 14.08 13.48 19.60
N LEU A 445 12.91 13.95 20.05
CA LEU A 445 12.35 13.65 21.37
C LEU A 445 12.02 12.16 21.59
N GLN A 446 11.83 11.36 20.52
CA GLN A 446 11.76 9.90 20.61
C GLN A 446 13.11 9.22 20.90
N GLY A 447 14.18 9.99 21.10
CA GLY A 447 15.53 9.49 21.38
C GLY A 447 16.45 9.47 20.17
N LYS A 448 15.99 9.89 18.97
CA LYS A 448 16.91 9.99 17.82
C LYS A 448 17.93 11.12 17.94
N ALA A 449 17.66 12.10 18.81
CA ALA A 449 18.61 13.14 19.13
C ALA A 449 19.61 12.73 20.23
N ASP A 450 19.38 11.66 20.98
CA ASP A 450 20.28 11.19 22.05
C ASP A 450 21.53 10.55 21.43
N GLN A 451 22.60 11.33 21.25
CA GLN A 451 23.79 10.89 20.53
C GLN A 451 24.75 10.13 21.43
N ASN A 452 24.82 10.51 22.70
CA ASN A 452 25.70 9.88 23.68
C ASN A 452 25.04 8.68 24.39
N GLN A 453 23.77 8.40 24.10
CA GLN A 453 22.96 7.30 24.65
C GLN A 453 22.79 7.37 26.16
N ASP A 454 22.80 8.57 26.75
CA ASP A 454 22.65 8.79 28.19
C ASP A 454 21.18 8.91 28.64
N ARG A 455 20.24 8.71 27.70
CA ARG A 455 18.78 8.89 27.86
C ARG A 455 18.37 10.32 28.18
N ALA A 456 19.24 11.30 28.02
CA ALA A 456 18.92 12.71 28.06
C ALA A 456 19.07 13.30 26.67
N ILE A 457 18.18 14.20 26.31
CA ILE A 457 18.30 14.96 25.07
C ILE A 457 18.61 16.39 25.47
N SER A 458 19.84 16.82 25.20
CA SER A 458 20.28 18.19 25.39
C SER A 458 19.89 19.10 24.22
N SER A 459 19.87 20.41 24.45
CA SER A 459 19.64 21.39 23.38
C SER A 459 20.71 21.31 22.28
N GLY A 460 21.97 21.02 22.64
CA GLY A 460 23.07 20.84 21.70
C GLY A 460 22.88 19.62 20.80
N GLU A 461 22.48 18.50 21.37
CA GLU A 461 22.15 17.28 20.65
C GLU A 461 20.95 17.45 19.71
N MET A 462 19.87 18.07 20.22
CA MET A 462 18.69 18.38 19.41
C MET A 462 19.06 19.30 18.23
N ARG A 463 19.89 20.33 18.46
CA ARG A 463 20.41 21.20 17.39
C ARG A 463 21.12 20.39 16.32
N GLN A 464 22.12 19.59 16.70
CA GLN A 464 22.91 18.82 15.74
C GLN A 464 22.04 17.84 14.95
N TYR A 465 21.13 17.14 15.62
CA TYR A 465 20.19 16.23 15.00
C TYR A 465 19.31 16.92 13.95
N LEU A 466 18.74 18.08 14.27
CA LEU A 466 17.89 18.84 13.35
C LEU A 466 18.70 19.40 12.17
N GLU A 467 19.89 19.94 12.42
CA GLU A 467 20.79 20.48 11.40
C GLU A 467 21.26 19.41 10.39
N GLU A 468 21.32 18.15 10.79
CA GLU A 468 21.67 17.03 9.92
C GLU A 468 20.46 16.52 9.11
N ASN A 469 19.32 16.31 9.76
CA ASN A 469 18.23 15.53 9.18
C ASN A 469 17.23 16.38 8.38
N VAL A 470 16.91 17.59 8.84
CA VAL A 470 15.91 18.45 8.18
C VAL A 470 16.37 18.87 6.77
N PRO A 471 17.61 19.38 6.56
CA PRO A 471 18.04 19.78 5.21
C PRO A 471 18.08 18.61 4.23
N TYR A 472 18.54 17.43 4.68
CA TYR A 472 18.57 16.23 3.86
C TYR A 472 17.17 15.85 3.36
N MET A 473 16.19 15.82 4.26
CA MET A 473 14.84 15.43 3.91
C MET A 473 14.12 16.52 3.08
N ALA A 474 14.37 17.81 3.36
CA ALA A 474 13.82 18.90 2.58
C ALA A 474 14.24 18.83 1.10
N ARG A 475 15.52 18.52 0.84
CA ARG A 475 16.03 18.30 -0.52
C ARG A 475 15.36 17.09 -1.18
N ARG A 476 15.17 15.98 -0.46
CA ARG A 476 14.51 14.78 -0.99
C ARG A 476 13.04 14.99 -1.35
N LEU A 477 12.30 15.69 -0.49
CA LEU A 477 10.85 15.86 -0.67
C LEU A 477 10.50 16.96 -1.65
N ASN A 478 11.25 18.07 -1.64
CA ASN A 478 10.85 19.32 -2.29
C ASN A 478 11.93 19.92 -3.20
N GLY A 479 13.09 19.26 -3.35
CA GLY A 479 14.18 19.74 -4.20
C GLY A 479 14.80 21.07 -3.74
N ARG A 480 14.61 21.46 -2.47
CA ARG A 480 15.07 22.74 -1.91
C ARG A 480 15.67 22.58 -0.51
N ASP A 481 16.51 23.52 -0.12
CA ASP A 481 17.09 23.54 1.23
C ASP A 481 16.15 24.17 2.25
N GLN A 482 16.09 23.53 3.42
CA GLN A 482 15.51 24.06 4.64
C GLN A 482 16.51 23.80 5.77
N ASN A 483 17.15 24.86 6.23
CA ASN A 483 18.15 24.81 7.29
C ASN A 483 17.52 25.31 8.59
N PRO A 484 17.28 24.44 9.57
CA PRO A 484 16.75 24.90 10.85
C PRO A 484 17.74 25.82 11.55
N GLN A 485 17.22 26.64 12.45
CA GLN A 485 18.01 27.42 13.40
C GLN A 485 17.81 26.85 14.79
N ALA A 486 18.88 26.69 15.54
CA ALA A 486 18.81 26.46 16.98
C ALA A 486 19.79 27.41 17.67
N MET A 487 19.26 28.29 18.52
CA MET A 487 20.02 29.36 19.17
C MET A 487 19.84 29.29 20.69
N GLY A 488 20.94 29.42 21.41
CA GLY A 488 20.99 29.43 22.88
C GLY A 488 22.44 29.30 23.35
N ARG A 489 22.71 29.72 24.59
CA ARG A 489 24.09 29.75 25.14
C ARG A 489 24.54 28.47 25.82
N ASN A 490 23.61 27.70 26.39
CA ASN A 490 23.92 26.50 27.16
C ASN A 490 23.55 25.22 26.38
N PRO A 491 24.47 24.64 25.58
CA PRO A 491 24.18 23.43 24.80
C PRO A 491 23.89 22.22 25.70
N GLY A 492 24.37 22.21 26.95
CA GLY A 492 24.10 21.15 27.93
C GLY A 492 22.74 21.26 28.62
N GLN A 493 21.89 22.24 28.28
CA GLN A 493 20.53 22.32 28.81
C GLN A 493 19.74 21.08 28.38
N VAL A 494 19.31 20.28 29.36
CA VAL A 494 18.53 19.06 29.09
C VAL A 494 17.08 19.42 28.80
N LEU A 495 16.64 19.17 27.57
CA LEU A 495 15.24 19.34 27.17
C LEU A 495 14.37 18.28 27.84
N VAL A 496 14.80 17.02 27.78
CA VAL A 496 14.07 15.89 28.37
C VAL A 496 14.99 14.73 28.76
N ARG A 497 14.55 13.91 29.72
CA ARG A 497 15.15 12.62 30.04
C ARG A 497 14.13 11.51 29.79
N LEU A 498 14.50 10.51 29.00
CA LEU A 498 13.67 9.36 28.63
C LEU A 498 13.80 8.24 29.68
N ARG A 499 12.76 7.40 29.83
CA ARG A 499 12.77 6.24 30.74
C ARG A 499 13.50 5.05 30.16
#